data_AF-A0A1H8BE86-F1
#
_entry.id   AF-A0A1H8BE86-F1
#
_cell.length_a   1.000
_cell.length_b   1.000
_cell.length_c   1.000
_cell.angle_alpha   90.00
_cell.angle_beta   90.00
_cell.angle_gamma   90.00
#
_symmetry.space_group_name_H-M   'P 1'
#
loop_
_entity.id
_entity.type
_entity.pdbx_description
1 polymer ?
#
loop_
_entity_poly.entity_id
_entity_poly.type
_entity_poly.pdbx_seq_one_letter_code
_entity_poly.pdbx_strand_id
1 'polypeptide(L)'
;MVGADIVAILSSGLNEEYKHLVCVHAAHESDEIEKIYINGKELGPLDADGFVTSGEYYSAKTESITETFPASPFTLTHTPSSAVKVLAYGPPALFKLLPTFITEVPYTRSVNTITVTGNPGATHYSVTYQYQVNTSQVRVRKHLGVPGDSADASLLAECPDKWSSSATLTGFTYTVIRLDLRQPEFQGGVPDIKVLMRGKKLYDRRTGETKWSQNNALVIYDYLTSEMCGVNPADIPLSNIITAANVCDEQVPGLC
;
A
#
# COMPACT_ATOMS: atom_id res chain seq x y z
N MET A 1 -1.28 7.71 -19.54
CA MET A 1 -1.90 7.61 -18.21
C MET A 1 -3.39 7.56 -18.42
N VAL A 2 -4.10 6.71 -17.69
CA VAL A 2 -5.55 6.54 -17.77
C VAL A 2 -6.17 7.20 -16.54
N GLY A 3 -7.30 7.87 -16.73
CA GLY A 3 -8.11 8.34 -15.61
C GLY A 3 -8.81 7.18 -14.90
N ALA A 4 -9.71 7.51 -14.00
CA ALA A 4 -10.59 6.54 -13.38
C ALA A 4 -12.03 7.03 -13.42
N ASP A 5 -12.95 6.10 -13.59
CA ASP A 5 -14.35 6.34 -13.25
C ASP A 5 -14.63 5.78 -11.85
N ILE A 6 -15.29 6.58 -11.01
CA ILE A 6 -15.53 6.24 -9.61
C ILE A 6 -16.91 5.63 -9.49
N VAL A 7 -16.96 4.32 -9.32
CA VAL A 7 -18.21 3.55 -9.29
C VAL A 7 -18.82 3.45 -7.90
N ALA A 8 -18.00 3.60 -6.85
CA ALA A 8 -18.48 3.60 -5.48
C ALA A 8 -17.59 4.45 -4.57
N ILE A 9 -18.23 5.13 -3.61
CA ILE A 9 -17.59 5.88 -2.54
C ILE A 9 -18.19 5.40 -1.22
N LEU A 10 -17.36 4.79 -0.37
CA LEU A 10 -17.77 4.25 0.92
C LEU A 10 -17.01 4.94 2.05
N SER A 11 -17.53 4.85 3.26
CA SER A 11 -16.89 5.37 4.47
C SER A 11 -16.92 4.33 5.57
N SER A 12 -15.80 4.21 6.30
CA SER A 12 -15.60 3.28 7.42
C SER A 12 -14.85 3.93 8.58
N GLY A 13 -14.75 3.19 9.69
CA GLY A 13 -14.18 3.66 10.94
C GLY A 13 -15.24 4.20 11.91
N LEU A 14 -14.89 4.31 13.19
CA LEU A 14 -15.83 4.74 14.23
C LEU A 14 -16.34 6.18 14.02
N ASN A 15 -15.49 7.02 13.44
CA ASN A 15 -15.81 8.42 13.13
C ASN A 15 -15.90 8.69 11.61
N GLU A 16 -16.10 7.64 10.79
CA GLU A 16 -16.08 7.75 9.32
C GLU A 16 -14.77 8.36 8.78
N GLU A 17 -13.68 8.14 9.50
CA GLU A 17 -12.35 8.68 9.23
C GLU A 17 -11.67 8.08 8.00
N TYR A 18 -12.19 6.97 7.45
CA TYR A 18 -11.65 6.36 6.24
C TYR A 18 -12.64 6.43 5.11
N LYS A 19 -12.18 6.86 3.94
CA LYS A 19 -12.96 6.90 2.71
C LYS A 19 -12.41 5.89 1.72
N HIS A 20 -13.27 5.03 1.17
CA HIS A 20 -12.91 4.04 0.16
C HIS A 20 -13.49 4.44 -1.18
N LEU A 21 -12.63 4.52 -2.19
CA LEU A 21 -12.97 4.84 -3.56
C LEU A 21 -12.74 3.59 -4.41
N VAL A 22 -13.79 3.14 -5.10
CA VAL A 22 -13.68 2.06 -6.08
C VAL A 22 -13.58 2.69 -7.45
N CYS A 23 -12.42 2.56 -8.07
CA CYS A 23 -11.99 3.29 -9.26
C CYS A 23 -11.76 2.32 -10.40
N VAL A 24 -12.61 2.34 -11.43
CA VAL A 24 -12.48 1.48 -12.61
C VAL A 24 -11.63 2.18 -13.66
N HIS A 25 -10.66 1.47 -14.22
CA HIS A 25 -9.73 2.02 -15.22
C HIS A 25 -9.93 1.42 -16.61
N ALA A 26 -10.30 0.14 -16.70
CA ALA A 26 -10.53 -0.54 -17.96
C ALA A 26 -11.59 -1.65 -17.83
N ALA A 27 -12.36 -1.87 -18.91
CA ALA A 27 -13.36 -2.92 -19.03
C ALA A 27 -12.80 -4.21 -19.66
N HIS A 28 -11.63 -4.64 -19.19
CA HIS A 28 -10.99 -5.90 -19.55
C HIS A 28 -9.92 -6.26 -18.52
N GLU A 29 -9.43 -7.49 -18.58
CA GLU A 29 -8.23 -7.91 -17.84
C GLU A 29 -7.02 -7.11 -18.34
N SER A 30 -6.16 -6.66 -17.42
CA SER A 30 -4.93 -5.93 -17.72
C SER A 30 -3.70 -6.68 -17.22
N ASP A 31 -2.53 -6.39 -17.79
CA ASP A 31 -1.28 -7.04 -17.41
C ASP A 31 -0.76 -6.52 -16.07
N GLU A 32 -0.70 -5.19 -15.90
CA GLU A 32 -0.22 -4.58 -14.65
C GLU A 32 -0.68 -3.14 -14.46
N ILE A 33 -0.89 -2.76 -13.21
CA ILE A 33 -0.95 -1.35 -12.78
C ILE A 33 0.42 -0.98 -12.20
N GLU A 34 1.21 -0.19 -12.93
CA GLU A 34 2.58 0.14 -12.56
C GLU A 34 2.62 1.23 -11.49
N LYS A 35 2.03 2.39 -11.80
CA LYS A 35 2.09 3.59 -10.96
C LYS A 35 0.72 4.19 -10.77
N ILE A 36 0.44 4.66 -9.56
CA ILE A 36 -0.79 5.38 -9.22
C ILE A 36 -0.42 6.80 -8.84
N TYR A 37 -1.28 7.75 -9.22
CA TYR A 37 -1.12 9.16 -8.93
C TYR A 37 -2.40 9.67 -8.31
N ILE A 38 -2.26 10.42 -7.21
CA ILE A 38 -3.36 11.10 -6.53
C ILE A 38 -3.03 12.59 -6.56
N ASN A 39 -3.95 13.42 -7.07
CA ASN A 39 -3.76 14.86 -7.27
C ASN A 39 -2.44 15.20 -8.01
N GLY A 40 -2.09 14.40 -9.01
CA GLY A 40 -0.87 14.56 -9.82
C GLY A 40 0.43 14.10 -9.14
N LYS A 41 0.38 13.61 -7.90
CA LYS A 41 1.55 13.13 -7.15
C LYS A 41 1.62 11.61 -7.21
N GLU A 42 2.79 11.07 -7.54
CA GLU A 42 3.01 9.62 -7.57
C GLU A 42 2.90 9.03 -6.18
N LEU A 43 2.22 7.90 -6.09
CA LEU A 43 2.12 7.11 -4.88
C LEU A 43 3.45 6.36 -4.64
N GLY A 44 3.94 6.37 -3.41
CA GLY A 44 5.15 5.64 -3.04
C GLY A 44 4.98 4.11 -3.10
N PRO A 45 6.05 3.35 -2.80
CA PRO A 45 6.00 1.89 -2.76
C PRO A 45 4.92 1.38 -1.79
N LEU A 46 4.21 0.35 -2.22
CA LEU A 46 3.15 -0.30 -1.46
C LEU A 46 3.67 -1.56 -0.77
N ASP A 47 3.21 -1.82 0.45
CA ASP A 47 3.41 -3.12 1.10
C ASP A 47 2.44 -4.20 0.58
N ALA A 48 2.51 -5.41 1.14
CA ALA A 48 1.67 -6.54 0.74
C ALA A 48 0.16 -6.30 0.95
N ASP A 49 -0.19 -5.46 1.93
CA ASP A 49 -1.57 -5.08 2.23
C ASP A 49 -2.05 -3.89 1.39
N GLY A 50 -1.13 -3.25 0.67
CA GLY A 50 -1.38 -2.13 -0.24
C GLY A 50 -1.18 -0.77 0.40
N PHE A 51 -0.62 -0.68 1.61
CA PHE A 51 -0.37 0.60 2.27
C PHE A 51 0.89 1.26 1.71
N VAL A 52 0.84 2.57 1.56
CA VAL A 52 2.02 3.35 1.17
C VAL A 52 3.06 3.29 2.30
N THR A 53 4.31 3.01 1.95
CA THR A 53 5.41 2.82 2.91
C THR A 53 6.42 3.95 2.94
N SER A 54 6.38 4.87 1.97
CA SER A 54 7.21 6.08 1.94
C SER A 54 6.64 7.12 0.96
N GLY A 55 7.24 8.31 0.93
CA GLY A 55 6.79 9.42 0.08
C GLY A 55 5.79 10.33 0.79
N GLU A 56 5.07 11.14 0.01
CA GLU A 56 4.23 12.23 0.56
C GLU A 56 3.02 11.73 1.36
N TYR A 57 2.51 10.55 1.04
CA TYR A 57 1.35 9.94 1.72
C TYR A 57 1.76 9.05 2.91
N TYR A 58 2.98 9.21 3.39
CA TYR A 58 3.53 8.48 4.53
C TYR A 58 4.16 9.45 5.52
N SER A 59 3.65 9.45 6.75
CA SER A 59 4.15 10.33 7.80
C SER A 59 4.84 9.54 8.90
N ALA A 60 6.01 10.00 9.32
CA ALA A 60 6.70 9.53 10.52
C ALA A 60 6.59 10.61 11.60
N LYS A 61 6.04 10.25 12.76
CA LYS A 61 5.93 11.13 13.92
C LYS A 61 6.75 10.55 15.06
N THR A 62 7.50 11.39 15.74
CA THR A 62 8.18 11.01 16.97
C THR A 62 7.24 11.18 18.16
N GLU A 63 6.99 10.10 18.89
CA GLU A 63 6.21 10.12 20.13
C GLU A 63 7.08 9.73 21.32
N SER A 64 6.73 10.22 22.50
CA SER A 64 7.42 9.89 23.76
C SER A 64 6.55 8.97 24.58
N ILE A 65 7.11 7.86 25.05
CA ILE A 65 6.45 6.93 25.97
C ILE A 65 7.27 6.79 27.24
N THR A 66 6.58 6.54 28.35
CA THR A 66 7.19 6.13 29.60
C THR A 66 6.69 4.74 29.97
N GLU A 67 7.60 3.79 30.05
CA GLU A 67 7.32 2.42 30.49
C GLU A 67 7.89 2.19 31.89
N THR A 68 7.25 1.31 32.66
CA THR A 68 7.72 0.93 34.00
C THR A 68 7.99 -0.56 34.08
N PHE A 69 9.14 -0.93 34.65
CA PHE A 69 9.58 -2.31 34.75
C PHE A 69 9.93 -2.67 36.20
N PRO A 70 9.61 -3.88 36.66
CA PRO A 70 9.89 -4.31 38.05
C PRO A 70 11.32 -4.80 38.26
N ALA A 71 12.09 -5.07 37.19
CA ALA A 71 13.46 -5.57 37.28
C ALA A 71 14.25 -5.29 36.00
N SER A 72 15.59 -5.28 36.11
CA SER A 72 16.54 -5.18 34.99
C SER A 72 17.22 -6.55 34.76
N PRO A 73 17.50 -6.96 33.51
CA PRO A 73 17.25 -6.23 32.25
C PRO A 73 15.78 -6.26 31.84
N PHE A 74 15.39 -5.32 30.99
CA PHE A 74 14.03 -5.24 30.44
C PHE A 74 14.05 -4.87 28.96
N THR A 75 13.00 -5.26 28.25
CA THR A 75 12.84 -5.01 26.82
C THR A 75 11.74 -3.99 26.62
N LEU A 76 12.07 -2.90 25.92
CA LEU A 76 11.13 -1.85 25.57
C LEU A 76 10.12 -2.36 24.55
N THR A 77 8.87 -1.88 24.66
CA THR A 77 7.79 -2.25 23.74
C THR A 77 8.08 -1.75 22.32
N HIS A 78 8.73 -0.59 22.19
CA HIS A 78 9.11 0.00 20.91
C HIS A 78 10.62 0.23 20.81
N THR A 79 11.11 0.21 19.57
CA THR A 79 12.51 0.54 19.28
C THR A 79 12.75 2.04 19.48
N PRO A 80 13.66 2.44 20.40
CA PRO A 80 13.92 3.85 20.66
C PRO A 80 14.61 4.53 19.47
N SER A 81 14.09 5.68 19.05
CA SER A 81 14.62 6.50 17.95
C SER A 81 15.68 7.51 18.41
N SER A 82 15.77 7.78 19.72
CA SER A 82 16.74 8.70 20.32
C SER A 82 17.30 8.18 21.65
N ALA A 83 17.95 9.04 22.43
CA ALA A 83 18.52 8.68 23.73
C ALA A 83 17.42 8.28 24.72
N VAL A 84 17.68 7.20 25.47
CA VAL A 84 16.76 6.66 26.47
C VAL A 84 17.09 7.27 27.84
N LYS A 85 16.09 7.67 28.60
CA LYS A 85 16.26 8.10 29.99
C LYS A 85 15.74 7.02 30.93
N VAL A 86 16.60 6.52 31.81
CA VAL A 86 16.28 5.45 32.77
C VAL A 86 16.36 6.00 34.18
N LEU A 87 15.23 5.98 34.88
CA LEU A 87 15.12 6.33 36.30
C LEU A 87 14.89 5.06 37.10
N ALA A 88 15.64 4.87 38.18
CA ALA A 88 15.42 3.80 39.13
C ALA A 88 14.72 4.35 40.37
N TYR A 89 13.70 3.64 40.86
CA TYR A 89 12.94 4.05 42.05
C TYR A 89 12.51 2.87 42.92
N GLY A 90 12.34 3.14 44.21
CA GLY A 90 11.92 2.15 45.19
C GLY A 90 12.62 2.30 46.53
N PRO A 91 12.08 1.72 47.61
CA PRO A 91 12.81 1.61 48.86
C PRO A 91 14.03 0.69 48.66
N PRO A 92 15.17 0.95 49.30
CA PRO A 92 16.31 0.05 49.22
C PRO A 92 15.91 -1.31 49.82
N ALA A 93 16.37 -2.40 49.20
CA ALA A 93 15.94 -3.77 49.51
C ALA A 93 16.01 -4.18 51.00
N LEU A 94 16.80 -3.47 51.82
CA LEU A 94 16.93 -3.70 53.27
C LEU A 94 16.13 -2.74 54.18
N PHE A 95 15.55 -1.65 53.67
CA PHE A 95 14.93 -0.60 54.50
C PHE A 95 13.61 -0.07 53.89
N LYS A 96 12.52 -0.82 54.09
CA LYS A 96 11.16 -0.46 53.63
C LYS A 96 10.55 0.78 54.34
N LEU A 97 11.21 1.32 55.36
CA LEU A 97 10.78 2.52 56.10
C LEU A 97 11.45 3.83 55.61
N LEU A 98 12.34 3.77 54.62
CA LEU A 98 13.00 4.95 54.07
C LEU A 98 12.19 5.59 52.93
N PRO A 99 12.30 6.91 52.71
CA PRO A 99 11.65 7.58 51.58
C PRO A 99 12.15 7.02 50.26
N THR A 100 11.25 6.90 49.30
CA THR A 100 11.55 6.46 47.94
C THR A 100 12.54 7.43 47.29
N PHE A 101 13.68 6.93 46.84
CA PHE A 101 14.59 7.70 46.01
C PHE A 101 14.22 7.51 44.54
N ILE A 102 14.41 8.56 43.73
CA ILE A 102 14.33 8.51 42.27
C ILE A 102 15.65 9.05 41.77
N THR A 103 16.41 8.24 41.03
CA THR A 103 17.70 8.65 40.48
C THR A 103 17.84 8.17 39.05
N GLU A 104 18.50 8.96 38.23
CA GLU A 104 18.96 8.51 36.92
C GLU A 104 20.08 7.49 37.11
N VAL A 105 20.03 6.41 36.33
CA VAL A 105 20.98 5.30 36.41
C VAL A 105 21.65 5.05 35.06
N PRO A 106 22.96 4.72 35.06
CA PRO A 106 23.63 4.33 33.83
C PRO A 106 23.09 2.99 33.33
N TYR A 107 23.08 2.82 32.01
CA TYR A 107 22.58 1.61 31.35
C TYR A 107 23.40 1.30 30.11
N THR A 108 23.35 0.05 29.67
CA THR A 108 23.78 -0.39 28.34
C THR A 108 22.55 -0.80 27.52
N ARG A 109 22.60 -0.56 26.21
CA ARG A 109 21.49 -0.87 25.27
C ARG A 109 21.94 -1.85 24.21
N SER A 110 21.17 -2.91 24.01
CA SER A 110 21.25 -3.79 22.84
C SER A 110 19.90 -3.79 22.13
N VAL A 111 19.81 -3.04 21.02
CA VAL A 111 18.56 -2.82 20.27
C VAL A 111 17.44 -2.28 21.18
N ASN A 112 16.48 -3.14 21.59
CA ASN A 112 15.34 -2.77 22.44
C ASN A 112 15.51 -3.18 23.90
N THR A 113 16.59 -3.89 24.23
CA THR A 113 16.85 -4.35 25.59
C THR A 113 17.79 -3.39 26.29
N ILE A 114 17.39 -2.97 27.48
CA ILE A 114 18.15 -2.10 28.37
C ILE A 114 18.60 -2.90 29.58
N THR A 115 19.89 -2.83 29.86
CA THR A 115 20.51 -3.42 31.04
C THR A 115 21.06 -2.31 31.92
N VAL A 116 20.51 -2.15 33.11
CA VAL A 116 20.97 -1.14 34.07
C VAL A 116 22.32 -1.59 34.65
N THR A 117 23.32 -0.71 34.59
CA THR A 117 24.70 -0.99 35.02
C THR A 117 25.09 -0.35 36.35
N GLY A 118 24.20 0.46 36.94
CA GLY A 118 24.40 1.06 38.26
C GLY A 118 23.11 1.12 39.08
N ASN A 119 23.24 0.93 40.39
CA ASN A 119 22.19 0.95 41.44
C ASN A 119 21.48 -0.40 41.74
N PRO A 120 22.07 -1.27 42.60
CA PRO A 120 21.53 -2.60 42.92
C PRO A 120 20.35 -2.59 43.92
N GLY A 121 19.92 -1.42 44.40
CA GLY A 121 18.92 -1.31 45.46
C GLY A 121 17.51 -0.93 45.03
N ALA A 122 17.28 -0.63 43.74
CA ALA A 122 15.98 -0.20 43.23
C ALA A 122 15.04 -1.39 42.99
N THR A 123 13.75 -1.18 43.24
CA THR A 123 12.70 -2.21 43.05
C THR A 123 11.93 -2.04 41.75
N HIS A 124 12.02 -0.88 41.10
CA HIS A 124 11.33 -0.54 39.88
C HIS A 124 12.19 0.42 39.03
N TYR A 125 11.95 0.41 37.73
CA TYR A 125 12.60 1.27 36.75
C TYR A 125 11.51 1.96 35.92
N SER A 126 11.65 3.26 35.70
CA SER A 126 10.84 4.03 34.77
C SER A 126 11.73 4.48 33.63
N VAL A 127 11.30 4.20 32.40
CA VAL A 127 12.08 4.48 31.20
C VAL A 127 11.28 5.35 30.27
N THR A 128 11.78 6.55 30.04
CA THR A 128 11.21 7.50 29.08
C THR A 128 12.08 7.52 27.84
N TYR A 129 11.46 7.28 26.68
CA TYR A 129 12.15 7.32 25.40
C TYR A 129 11.22 7.77 24.29
N GLN A 130 11.83 8.18 23.18
CA GLN A 130 11.10 8.52 21.97
C GLN A 130 11.17 7.37 20.98
N TYR A 131 10.10 7.16 20.21
CA TYR A 131 10.03 6.20 19.13
C TYR A 131 9.32 6.81 17.92
N GLN A 132 9.58 6.25 16.72
CA GLN A 132 8.89 6.67 15.51
C GLN A 132 7.58 5.89 15.37
N VAL A 133 6.48 6.62 15.26
CA VAL A 133 5.20 6.11 14.80
C VAL A 133 5.09 6.45 13.32
N ASN A 134 5.09 5.40 12.51
CA ASN A 134 4.87 5.54 11.09
C ASN A 134 3.40 5.33 10.78
N THR A 135 2.81 6.23 9.99
CA THR A 135 1.40 6.18 9.62
C THR A 135 1.26 6.35 8.12
N SER A 136 0.67 5.34 7.49
CA SER A 136 0.28 5.38 6.09
C SER A 136 -1.08 6.06 5.94
N GLN A 137 -1.17 7.06 5.07
CA GLN A 137 -2.37 7.85 4.88
C GLN A 137 -3.26 7.32 3.75
N VAL A 138 -2.69 6.47 2.88
CA VAL A 138 -3.35 5.91 1.71
C VAL A 138 -3.07 4.41 1.63
N ARG A 139 -4.09 3.63 1.30
CA ARG A 139 -3.96 2.23 0.89
C ARG A 139 -4.55 2.06 -0.50
N VAL A 140 -3.87 1.30 -1.36
CA VAL A 140 -4.37 0.93 -2.69
C VAL A 140 -4.31 -0.57 -2.87
N ARG A 141 -5.45 -1.17 -3.18
CA ARG A 141 -5.53 -2.55 -3.67
C ARG A 141 -5.77 -2.55 -5.17
N LYS A 142 -4.92 -3.28 -5.89
CA LYS A 142 -4.95 -3.40 -7.36
C LYS A 142 -5.69 -4.69 -7.71
N HIS A 143 -6.66 -4.59 -8.62
CA HIS A 143 -7.37 -5.74 -9.21
C HIS A 143 -7.22 -5.67 -10.72
N LEU A 144 -6.68 -6.73 -11.31
CA LEU A 144 -6.34 -6.77 -12.74
C LEU A 144 -7.50 -7.25 -13.62
N GLY A 145 -8.64 -7.62 -13.02
CA GLY A 145 -9.84 -8.02 -13.73
C GLY A 145 -9.82 -9.48 -14.19
N VAL A 146 -9.14 -10.36 -13.47
CA VAL A 146 -9.05 -11.77 -13.83
C VAL A 146 -10.43 -12.41 -13.68
N PRO A 147 -10.89 -13.22 -14.65
CA PRO A 147 -12.16 -13.93 -14.53
C PRO A 147 -12.21 -14.79 -13.27
N GLY A 148 -13.25 -14.61 -12.46
CA GLY A 148 -13.43 -15.35 -11.20
C GLY A 148 -12.72 -14.74 -9.98
N ASP A 149 -12.17 -13.52 -10.08
CA ASP A 149 -11.67 -12.81 -8.90
C ASP A 149 -12.75 -12.66 -7.82
N SER A 150 -12.34 -12.86 -6.56
CA SER A 150 -13.19 -12.60 -5.40
C SER A 150 -13.37 -11.10 -5.18
N ALA A 151 -14.45 -10.69 -4.53
CA ALA A 151 -14.62 -9.30 -4.09
C ALA A 151 -13.46 -8.87 -3.16
N ASP A 152 -13.12 -7.59 -3.20
CA ASP A 152 -12.00 -7.05 -2.44
C ASP A 152 -12.16 -7.34 -0.93
N ALA A 153 -11.22 -8.13 -0.39
CA ALA A 153 -11.26 -8.56 1.00
C ALA A 153 -11.19 -7.39 2.00
N SER A 154 -10.55 -6.27 1.62
CA SER A 154 -10.41 -5.11 2.48
C SER A 154 -11.70 -4.31 2.58
N LEU A 155 -12.47 -4.19 1.49
CA LEU A 155 -13.81 -3.62 1.50
C LEU A 155 -14.79 -4.50 2.27
N LEU A 156 -14.72 -5.82 2.11
CA LEU A 156 -15.57 -6.74 2.88
C LEU A 156 -15.29 -6.66 4.38
N ALA A 157 -14.04 -6.48 4.78
CA ALA A 157 -13.67 -6.35 6.19
C ALA A 157 -14.07 -5.00 6.79
N GLU A 158 -13.89 -3.90 6.06
CA GLU A 158 -14.10 -2.55 6.60
C GLU A 158 -15.49 -1.97 6.33
N CYS A 159 -16.17 -2.45 5.30
CA CYS A 159 -17.50 -2.00 4.86
C CYS A 159 -18.46 -3.20 4.59
N PRO A 160 -18.60 -4.18 5.51
CA PRO A 160 -19.38 -5.40 5.27
C PRO A 160 -20.86 -5.12 4.94
N ASP A 161 -21.43 -4.04 5.48
CA ASP A 161 -22.84 -3.68 5.26
C ASP A 161 -23.07 -2.91 3.95
N LYS A 162 -21.99 -2.41 3.32
CA LYS A 162 -22.06 -1.53 2.14
C LYS A 162 -21.47 -2.19 0.88
N TRP A 163 -20.70 -3.26 1.01
CA TRP A 163 -20.10 -3.99 -0.10
C TRP A 163 -20.43 -5.49 0.01
N SER A 164 -20.98 -6.06 -1.06
CA SER A 164 -21.36 -7.47 -1.11
C SER A 164 -20.20 -8.35 -1.56
N SER A 165 -20.14 -9.60 -1.07
CA SER A 165 -19.22 -10.61 -1.58
C SER A 165 -19.49 -10.99 -3.05
N SER A 166 -20.69 -10.71 -3.56
CA SER A 166 -21.03 -10.83 -4.98
C SER A 166 -20.58 -9.63 -5.83
N ALA A 167 -20.15 -8.53 -5.22
CA ALA A 167 -19.65 -7.35 -5.93
C ALA A 167 -18.16 -7.54 -6.27
N THR A 168 -17.87 -8.49 -7.16
CA THR A 168 -16.51 -8.90 -7.52
C THR A 168 -15.88 -8.00 -8.59
N LEU A 169 -16.70 -7.25 -9.35
CA LEU A 169 -16.25 -6.44 -10.50
C LEU A 169 -15.42 -7.25 -11.52
N THR A 170 -15.77 -8.52 -11.68
CA THR A 170 -15.06 -9.45 -12.57
C THR A 170 -15.03 -8.91 -14.01
N GLY A 171 -13.87 -9.00 -14.65
CA GLY A 171 -13.66 -8.50 -16.02
C GLY A 171 -13.31 -7.01 -16.11
N PHE A 172 -13.27 -6.29 -14.98
CA PHE A 172 -12.82 -4.91 -14.93
C PHE A 172 -11.47 -4.80 -14.23
N THR A 173 -10.57 -4.00 -14.78
CA THR A 173 -9.36 -3.56 -14.07
C THR A 173 -9.73 -2.37 -13.20
N TYR A 174 -9.60 -2.51 -11.88
CA TYR A 174 -9.98 -1.48 -10.93
C TYR A 174 -9.00 -1.37 -9.77
N THR A 175 -9.02 -0.23 -9.10
CA THR A 175 -8.30 -0.02 -7.84
C THR A 175 -9.28 0.33 -6.74
N VAL A 176 -9.01 -0.20 -5.54
CA VAL A 176 -9.68 0.23 -4.32
C VAL A 176 -8.71 1.11 -3.55
N ILE A 177 -9.04 2.39 -3.43
CA ILE A 177 -8.21 3.40 -2.77
C ILE A 177 -8.88 3.80 -1.46
N ARG A 178 -8.20 3.54 -0.34
CA ARG A 178 -8.59 4.01 0.99
C ARG A 178 -7.79 5.26 1.33
N LEU A 179 -8.48 6.33 1.71
CA LEU A 179 -7.93 7.62 2.13
C LEU A 179 -8.23 7.85 3.61
N ASP A 180 -7.24 8.32 4.37
CA ASP A 180 -7.43 8.76 5.76
C ASP A 180 -7.85 10.23 5.83
N LEU A 181 -9.13 10.48 6.14
CA LEU A 181 -9.72 11.82 6.23
C LEU A 181 -9.23 12.63 7.43
N ARG A 182 -8.42 12.06 8.33
CA ARG A 182 -7.73 12.86 9.36
C ARG A 182 -6.70 13.80 8.73
N GLN A 183 -6.26 13.51 7.50
CA GLN A 183 -5.37 14.38 6.76
C GLN A 183 -6.14 15.49 6.04
N PRO A 184 -5.74 16.76 6.19
CA PRO A 184 -6.48 17.89 5.61
C PRO A 184 -6.52 17.83 4.07
N GLU A 185 -5.54 17.21 3.43
CA GLU A 185 -5.45 17.07 1.97
C GLU A 185 -6.61 16.27 1.36
N PHE A 186 -7.22 15.35 2.12
CA PHE A 186 -8.32 14.49 1.66
C PHE A 186 -9.70 14.98 2.07
N GLN A 187 -9.80 16.11 2.77
CA GLN A 187 -11.06 16.71 3.19
C GLN A 187 -11.69 17.62 2.12
N GLY A 188 -10.90 18.05 1.13
CA GLY A 188 -11.32 18.98 0.08
C GLY A 188 -12.25 18.41 -0.99
N GLY A 189 -12.58 17.11 -0.93
CA GLY A 189 -13.41 16.42 -1.91
C GLY A 189 -12.77 15.13 -2.41
N VAL A 190 -13.29 14.61 -3.53
CA VAL A 190 -12.73 13.41 -4.17
C VAL A 190 -11.49 13.82 -4.96
N PRO A 191 -10.31 13.22 -4.71
CA PRO A 191 -9.08 13.59 -5.40
C PRO A 191 -9.06 13.10 -6.85
N ASP A 192 -8.23 13.72 -7.69
CA ASP A 192 -7.96 13.26 -9.06
C ASP A 192 -7.08 12.02 -9.03
N ILE A 193 -7.56 10.92 -9.62
CA ILE A 193 -6.89 9.61 -9.61
C ILE A 193 -6.48 9.26 -11.04
N LYS A 194 -5.18 9.05 -11.23
CA LYS A 194 -4.60 8.66 -12.52
C LYS A 194 -3.68 7.48 -12.34
N VAL A 195 -3.67 6.60 -13.34
CA VAL A 195 -2.88 5.37 -13.29
C VAL A 195 -2.06 5.20 -14.55
N LEU A 196 -0.81 4.78 -14.37
CA LEU A 196 0.01 4.21 -15.43
C LEU A 196 -0.14 2.70 -15.37
N MET A 197 -0.64 2.12 -16.45
CA MET A 197 -0.95 0.70 -16.53
C MET A 197 -0.58 0.12 -17.88
N ARG A 198 -0.21 -1.16 -17.86
CA ARG A 198 -0.09 -2.04 -19.01
C ARG A 198 -1.44 -2.72 -19.19
N GLY A 199 -2.15 -2.37 -20.27
CA GLY A 199 -3.51 -2.81 -20.55
C GLY A 199 -3.63 -4.29 -20.94
N LYS A 200 -4.57 -4.59 -21.84
CA LYS A 200 -4.89 -5.96 -22.25
C LYS A 200 -3.68 -6.73 -22.77
N LYS A 201 -3.57 -8.00 -22.40
CA LYS A 201 -2.62 -8.95 -23.00
C LYS A 201 -3.13 -9.37 -24.38
N LEU A 202 -2.25 -9.34 -25.38
CA LEU A 202 -2.58 -9.62 -26.76
C LEU A 202 -2.08 -11.01 -27.16
N TYR A 203 -2.90 -11.75 -27.89
CA TYR A 203 -2.51 -13.05 -28.44
C TYR A 203 -1.72 -12.86 -29.75
N ASP A 204 -0.44 -13.26 -29.74
CA ASP A 204 0.41 -13.27 -30.91
C ASP A 204 0.36 -14.64 -31.59
N ARG A 205 -0.21 -14.70 -32.79
CA ARG A 205 -0.33 -15.92 -33.59
C ARG A 205 0.99 -16.42 -34.17
N ARG A 206 2.03 -15.59 -34.19
CA ARG A 206 3.37 -15.98 -34.66
C ARG A 206 4.06 -16.89 -33.66
N THR A 207 3.90 -16.57 -32.37
CA THR A 207 4.56 -17.28 -31.26
C THR A 207 3.62 -18.20 -30.49
N GLY A 208 2.30 -18.00 -30.61
CA GLY A 208 1.30 -18.72 -29.82
C GLY A 208 1.19 -18.22 -28.38
N GLU A 209 1.79 -17.08 -28.05
CA GLU A 209 1.80 -16.52 -26.69
C GLU A 209 0.75 -15.42 -26.52
N THR A 210 0.20 -15.29 -25.30
CA THR A 210 -0.63 -14.14 -24.91
C THR A 210 0.14 -13.31 -23.89
N LYS A 211 0.57 -12.11 -24.28
CA LYS A 211 1.35 -11.20 -23.43
C LYS A 211 1.03 -9.75 -23.74
N TRP A 212 1.34 -8.85 -22.82
CA TRP A 212 1.26 -7.43 -23.10
C TRP A 212 2.23 -7.04 -24.22
N SER A 213 1.73 -6.26 -25.18
CA SER A 213 2.52 -5.75 -26.30
C SER A 213 1.95 -4.41 -26.77
N GLN A 214 2.85 -3.52 -27.22
CA GLN A 214 2.49 -2.25 -27.86
C GLN A 214 2.49 -2.34 -29.38
N ASN A 215 2.64 -3.54 -29.95
CA ASN A 215 2.66 -3.75 -31.39
C ASN A 215 1.29 -3.41 -31.99
N ASN A 216 1.24 -2.35 -32.81
CA ASN A 216 -0.01 -1.85 -33.39
C ASN A 216 -0.75 -2.89 -34.23
N ALA A 217 -0.07 -3.78 -34.94
CA ALA A 217 -0.74 -4.80 -35.76
C ALA A 217 -1.51 -5.80 -34.89
N LEU A 218 -0.95 -6.19 -33.75
CA LEU A 218 -1.63 -7.04 -32.77
C LEU A 218 -2.81 -6.33 -32.11
N VAL A 219 -2.65 -5.05 -31.78
CA VAL A 219 -3.72 -4.22 -31.20
C VAL A 219 -4.89 -4.09 -32.17
N ILE A 220 -4.62 -3.78 -33.45
CA ILE A 220 -5.66 -3.65 -34.47
C ILE A 220 -6.39 -4.97 -34.68
N TYR A 221 -5.67 -6.08 -34.72
CA TYR A 221 -6.28 -7.39 -34.85
C TYR A 221 -7.22 -7.70 -33.68
N ASP A 222 -6.75 -7.47 -32.45
CA ASP A 222 -7.57 -7.66 -31.25
C ASP A 222 -8.82 -6.76 -31.28
N TYR A 223 -8.67 -5.50 -31.68
CA TYR A 223 -9.79 -4.57 -31.82
C TYR A 223 -10.81 -5.01 -32.87
N LEU A 224 -10.36 -5.44 -34.06
CA LEU A 224 -11.26 -5.89 -35.13
C LEU A 224 -12.03 -7.16 -34.75
N THR A 225 -11.39 -8.07 -34.02
CA THR A 225 -12.01 -9.32 -33.56
C THR A 225 -12.77 -9.18 -32.24
N SER A 226 -12.64 -8.05 -31.54
CA SER A 226 -13.38 -7.74 -30.32
C SER A 226 -14.88 -7.59 -30.56
N GLU A 227 -15.68 -7.69 -29.50
CA GLU A 227 -17.14 -7.49 -29.54
C GLU A 227 -17.57 -6.13 -30.13
N MET A 228 -16.67 -5.14 -30.12
CA MET A 228 -16.95 -3.81 -30.65
C MET A 228 -17.04 -3.79 -32.19
N CYS A 229 -16.22 -4.59 -32.87
CA CYS A 229 -16.20 -4.69 -34.34
C CYS A 229 -16.82 -5.99 -34.85
N GLY A 230 -16.63 -7.10 -34.13
CA GLY A 230 -17.22 -8.40 -34.42
C GLY A 230 -16.77 -9.05 -35.72
N VAL A 231 -15.60 -8.68 -36.26
CA VAL A 231 -15.10 -9.26 -37.51
C VAL A 231 -14.67 -10.70 -37.25
N ASN A 232 -15.18 -11.64 -38.06
CA ASN A 232 -14.78 -13.03 -37.96
C ASN A 232 -13.27 -13.16 -38.23
N PRO A 233 -12.49 -13.78 -37.34
CA PRO A 233 -11.07 -14.05 -37.55
C PRO A 233 -10.73 -14.68 -38.90
N ALA A 234 -11.65 -15.46 -39.49
CA ALA A 234 -11.47 -16.09 -40.80
C ALA A 234 -11.50 -15.11 -41.99
N ASP A 235 -12.16 -13.95 -41.83
CA ASP A 235 -12.27 -12.93 -42.87
C ASP A 235 -11.05 -12.00 -42.91
N ILE A 236 -10.17 -12.10 -41.90
CA ILE A 236 -8.96 -11.28 -41.79
C ILE A 236 -7.77 -12.06 -42.38
N PRO A 237 -7.08 -11.53 -43.41
CA PRO A 237 -5.94 -12.22 -44.01
C PRO A 237 -4.76 -12.26 -43.03
N LEU A 238 -4.60 -13.40 -42.36
CA LEU A 238 -3.61 -13.57 -41.28
C LEU A 238 -2.17 -13.32 -41.75
N SER A 239 -1.83 -13.65 -43.00
CA SER A 239 -0.51 -13.38 -43.59
C SER A 239 -0.15 -11.89 -43.55
N ASN A 240 -1.13 -11.01 -43.76
CA ASN A 240 -0.91 -9.57 -43.80
C ASN A 240 -0.70 -9.03 -42.39
N ILE A 241 -1.44 -9.56 -41.41
CA ILE A 241 -1.30 -9.22 -40.00
C ILE A 241 0.06 -9.67 -39.46
N ILE A 242 0.50 -10.89 -39.80
CA ILE A 242 1.83 -11.39 -39.42
C ILE A 242 2.94 -10.52 -40.03
N THR A 243 2.82 -10.18 -41.32
CA THR A 243 3.78 -9.30 -41.99
C THR A 243 3.82 -7.93 -41.31
N ALA A 244 2.66 -7.32 -41.05
CA ALA A 244 2.57 -6.03 -40.37
C ALA A 244 3.13 -6.10 -38.95
N ALA A 245 2.87 -7.18 -38.20
CA ALA A 245 3.41 -7.37 -36.85
C ALA A 245 4.93 -7.44 -36.87
N ASN A 246 5.53 -8.15 -37.84
CA ASN A 246 7.00 -8.17 -37.99
C ASN A 246 7.55 -6.78 -38.28
N VAL A 247 6.92 -6.00 -39.16
CA VAL A 247 7.33 -4.62 -39.48
C VAL A 247 7.22 -3.70 -38.26
N CYS A 248 6.15 -3.82 -37.47
CA CYS A 248 6.00 -3.04 -36.24
C CYS A 248 7.05 -3.37 -35.16
N ASP A 249 7.63 -4.58 -35.21
CA ASP A 249 8.71 -4.99 -34.30
C ASP A 249 10.11 -4.62 -34.82
N GLU A 250 10.23 -4.08 -36.04
CA GLU A 250 11.52 -3.66 -36.57
C GLU A 250 12.10 -2.50 -35.75
N GLN A 251 13.34 -2.66 -35.30
CA GLN A 251 14.07 -1.59 -34.65
C GLN A 251 14.39 -0.49 -35.68
N VAL A 252 13.91 0.73 -35.43
CA VAL A 252 14.31 1.90 -36.22
C VAL A 252 15.75 2.27 -35.83
N PRO A 253 16.74 2.19 -36.74
CA PRO A 253 18.11 2.56 -36.43
C PRO A 253 18.19 4.08 -36.23
N GLY A 254 18.49 4.55 -35.02
CA GLY A 254 18.81 5.96 -34.77
C GLY A 254 18.15 6.64 -33.57
N LEU A 255 17.33 5.94 -32.77
CA LEU A 255 16.84 6.43 -31.48
C LEU A 255 17.33 5.51 -30.37
N CYS A 256 18.58 5.72 -29.95
CA CYS A 256 19.13 5.25 -28.68
C CYS A 256 19.43 6.45 -27.78
#